data_AF-K9MTB1-F1
#
_entry.id   AF-K9MTB1-F1
#
_cell.length_a   1.000
_cell.length_b   1.000
_cell.length_c   1.000
_cell.angle_alpha   90.00
_cell.angle_beta   90.00
_cell.angle_gamma   90.00
#
_symmetry.space_group_name_H-M   'P 1'
#
loop_
_entity.id
_entity.type
_entity.pdbx_description
1 polymer ?
#
loop_
_entity_poly.entity_id
_entity_poly.type
_entity_poly.pdbx_seq_one_letter_code
_entity_poly.pdbx_strand_id
1 'polypeptide(L)'
;MNDNIMTAQDYPLATRCPEKIQTPGGKPLTDITLENVLAGKVGPQDVRISQQTLEYQAQIAEQMQRHAVARNFRRAAELIAIPDARILEIYNALRPFRSSFAELQAIADELEHTWHATVNAAFVRESADVYQQRNKLRKGSQ
;
A
#
# COMPACT_ATOMS: atom_id res chain seq x y z
N MET A 1 12.57 -5.60 -24.82
CA MET A 1 11.30 -5.87 -24.11
C MET A 1 11.27 -4.95 -22.90
N ASN A 2 10.14 -4.33 -22.57
CA ASN A 2 10.08 -3.50 -21.36
C ASN A 2 10.28 -4.40 -20.14
N ASP A 3 11.43 -4.32 -19.48
CA ASP A 3 11.78 -5.16 -18.31
C ASP A 3 10.82 -4.98 -17.12
N ASN A 4 9.93 -3.99 -17.18
CA ASN A 4 8.95 -3.62 -16.16
C ASN A 4 7.53 -4.17 -16.35
N ILE A 5 7.26 -4.99 -17.38
CA ILE A 5 5.93 -5.60 -17.59
C ILE A 5 5.96 -7.07 -17.16
N MET A 6 5.08 -7.46 -16.23
CA MET A 6 4.83 -8.84 -15.82
C MET A 6 3.60 -9.42 -16.48
N THR A 7 3.67 -10.72 -16.72
CA THR A 7 2.60 -11.52 -17.26
C THR A 7 2.17 -12.64 -16.31
N ALA A 8 1.03 -13.27 -16.59
CA ALA A 8 0.59 -14.43 -15.82
C ALA A 8 1.60 -15.60 -15.82
N GLN A 9 2.49 -15.69 -16.82
CA GLN A 9 3.52 -16.73 -16.92
C GLN A 9 4.70 -16.49 -15.95
N ASP A 10 4.90 -15.24 -15.54
CA ASP A 10 5.95 -14.84 -14.61
C ASP A 10 5.58 -15.15 -13.14
N TYR A 11 4.34 -15.60 -12.89
CA TYR A 11 3.92 -16.05 -11.57
C TYR A 11 4.24 -17.53 -11.32
N PRO A 12 4.72 -17.94 -10.13
CA PRO A 12 5.07 -17.11 -8.97
C PRO A 12 6.42 -16.40 -9.14
N LEU A 13 6.45 -15.08 -8.86
CA LEU A 13 7.64 -14.24 -9.03
C LEU A 13 8.86 -14.78 -8.27
N ALA A 14 8.67 -15.33 -7.07
CA ALA A 14 9.76 -15.87 -6.25
C ALA A 14 10.51 -17.05 -6.91
N THR A 15 9.90 -17.73 -7.87
CA THR A 15 10.50 -18.87 -8.58
C THR A 15 10.88 -18.51 -10.01
N ARG A 16 10.07 -17.68 -10.68
CA ARG A 16 10.25 -17.35 -12.10
C ARG A 16 11.14 -16.13 -12.34
N CYS A 17 11.05 -15.12 -11.47
CA CYS A 17 11.78 -13.85 -11.59
C CYS A 17 12.26 -13.34 -10.20
N PRO A 18 12.96 -14.15 -9.39
CA PRO A 18 13.39 -13.76 -8.05
C PRO A 18 14.29 -12.51 -8.04
N GLU A 19 15.05 -12.29 -9.11
CA GLU A 19 15.93 -11.13 -9.30
C GLU A 19 15.19 -9.79 -9.37
N LYS A 20 13.88 -9.81 -9.70
CA LYS A 20 13.03 -8.62 -9.73
C LYS A 20 12.40 -8.30 -8.37
N ILE A 21 12.54 -9.18 -7.39
CA ILE A 21 12.01 -8.97 -6.04
C ILE A 21 13.08 -8.29 -5.18
N GLN A 22 12.76 -7.07 -4.78
CA GLN A 22 13.56 -6.28 -3.85
C GLN A 22 12.70 -5.79 -2.69
N THR A 23 13.32 -5.59 -1.54
CA THR A 23 12.72 -4.93 -0.38
C THR A 23 12.53 -3.43 -0.66
N PRO A 24 11.74 -2.68 0.12
CA PRO A 24 11.66 -1.23 0.00
C PRO A 24 13.02 -0.52 0.08
N GLY A 25 13.96 -1.08 0.85
CA GLY A 25 15.34 -0.60 0.96
C GLY A 25 16.27 -1.04 -0.16
N GLY A 26 15.75 -1.76 -1.17
CA GLY A 26 16.52 -2.20 -2.34
C GLY A 26 17.32 -3.49 -2.14
N LYS A 27 17.21 -4.17 -0.99
CA LYS A 27 17.88 -5.46 -0.79
C LYS A 27 17.23 -6.52 -1.69
N PRO A 28 18.00 -7.37 -2.38
CA PRO A 28 17.44 -8.47 -3.16
C PRO A 28 16.84 -9.54 -2.25
N LEU A 29 15.91 -10.33 -2.77
CA LEU A 29 15.33 -11.48 -2.06
C LEU A 29 16.38 -12.45 -1.51
N THR A 30 17.49 -12.63 -2.23
CA THR A 30 18.61 -13.50 -1.84
C THR A 30 19.36 -13.04 -0.61
N ASP A 31 19.24 -11.77 -0.20
CA ASP A 31 19.87 -11.26 1.02
C ASP A 31 19.12 -11.68 2.29
N ILE A 32 17.87 -12.13 2.16
CA ILE A 32 17.02 -12.54 3.28
C ILE A 32 17.39 -13.97 3.71
N THR A 33 18.56 -14.10 4.35
CA THR A 33 19.07 -15.37 4.88
C THR A 33 19.19 -15.35 6.41
N LEU A 34 19.25 -16.53 7.03
CA LEU A 34 19.40 -16.64 8.49
C LEU A 34 20.71 -16.00 8.95
N GLU A 35 21.81 -16.18 8.21
CA GLU A 35 23.11 -15.58 8.54
C GLU A 35 23.04 -14.05 8.54
N ASN A 36 22.41 -13.45 7.53
CA ASN A 36 22.28 -12.00 7.44
C ASN A 36 21.36 -11.42 8.52
N VAL A 37 20.33 -12.16 8.93
CA VAL A 37 19.48 -11.79 10.08
C VAL A 37 20.28 -11.85 11.38
N LEU A 38 20.99 -12.95 11.64
CA LEU A 38 21.81 -13.10 12.85
C LEU A 38 22.95 -12.07 12.92
N ALA A 39 23.51 -11.68 11.77
CA ALA A 39 24.53 -10.64 11.68
C ALA A 39 23.98 -9.21 11.76
N GLY A 40 22.65 -9.02 11.87
CA GLY A 40 22.01 -7.70 11.91
C GLY A 40 22.03 -6.94 10.57
N LYS A 41 22.40 -7.61 9.47
CA LYS A 41 22.42 -7.01 8.11
C LYS A 41 21.02 -6.94 7.49
N VAL A 42 20.09 -7.78 7.96
CA VAL A 42 18.67 -7.78 7.60
C VAL A 42 17.85 -7.57 8.86
N GLY A 43 17.09 -6.49 8.91
CA GLY A 43 16.18 -6.16 10.00
C GLY A 43 14.70 -6.28 9.61
N PRO A 44 13.78 -6.02 10.55
CA PRO A 44 12.33 -6.08 10.29
C PRO A 44 11.85 -5.17 9.14
N GLN A 45 12.50 -4.03 8.95
CA GLN A 45 12.22 -3.10 7.85
C GLN A 45 12.59 -3.67 6.47
N ASP A 46 13.54 -4.60 6.43
CA ASP A 46 13.95 -5.27 5.20
C ASP A 46 13.00 -6.40 4.82
N VAL A 47 12.27 -6.98 5.78
CA VAL A 47 11.27 -8.02 5.52
C VAL A 47 9.91 -7.38 5.22
N ARG A 48 9.90 -6.47 4.25
CA ARG A 48 8.71 -5.76 3.76
C ARG A 48 8.63 -5.90 2.24
N ILE A 49 7.41 -5.84 1.69
CA ILE A 49 7.19 -5.82 0.24
C ILE A 49 7.46 -4.41 -0.32
N SER A 50 8.05 -4.32 -1.52
CA SER A 50 8.27 -3.06 -2.22
C SER A 50 7.09 -2.64 -3.09
N GLN A 51 7.03 -1.33 -3.40
CA GLN A 51 6.00 -0.76 -4.29
C GLN A 51 6.03 -1.45 -5.66
N GLN A 52 7.24 -1.64 -6.19
CA GLN A 52 7.46 -2.29 -7.47
C GLN A 52 6.95 -3.75 -7.49
N THR A 53 7.13 -4.49 -6.39
CA THR A 53 6.61 -5.86 -6.28
C THR A 53 5.08 -5.89 -6.29
N LEU A 54 4.42 -4.94 -5.61
CA LEU A 54 2.96 -4.83 -5.68
C LEU A 54 2.46 -4.42 -7.07
N GLU A 55 3.19 -3.58 -7.79
CA GLU A 55 2.85 -3.25 -9.18
C GLU A 55 2.98 -4.47 -10.10
N TYR A 56 4.04 -5.27 -9.95
CA TYR A 56 4.17 -6.55 -10.66
C TYR A 56 3.00 -7.51 -10.38
N GLN A 57 2.59 -7.62 -9.12
CA GLN A 57 1.41 -8.42 -8.76
C GLN A 57 0.10 -7.82 -9.33
N ALA A 58 0.00 -6.48 -9.42
CA ALA A 58 -1.13 -5.81 -10.06
C ALA A 58 -1.24 -6.14 -11.55
N GLN A 59 -0.12 -6.08 -12.28
CA GLN A 59 -0.06 -6.42 -13.70
C GLN A 59 -0.45 -7.89 -13.95
N ILE A 60 0.08 -8.82 -13.14
CA ILE A 60 -0.30 -10.23 -13.18
C ILE A 60 -1.81 -10.39 -12.95
N ALA A 61 -2.36 -9.72 -11.94
CA ALA A 61 -3.79 -9.77 -11.63
C ALA A 61 -4.66 -9.22 -12.77
N GLU A 62 -4.24 -8.15 -13.45
CA GLU A 62 -4.96 -7.61 -14.62
C GLU A 62 -4.99 -8.57 -15.80
N GLN A 63 -3.88 -9.24 -16.09
CA GLN A 63 -3.85 -10.23 -17.16
C GLN A 63 -4.79 -11.41 -16.88
N MET A 64 -4.97 -11.74 -15.60
CA MET A 64 -5.94 -12.75 -15.15
C MET A 64 -7.37 -12.21 -15.03
N GLN A 65 -7.67 -11.02 -15.56
CA GLN A 65 -8.99 -10.35 -15.50
C GLN A 65 -9.46 -10.03 -14.06
N ARG A 66 -8.53 -9.91 -13.11
CA ARG A 66 -8.80 -9.58 -11.70
C ARG A 66 -8.56 -8.10 -11.41
N HIS A 67 -9.21 -7.22 -12.17
CA HIS A 67 -8.98 -5.77 -12.12
C HIS A 67 -9.18 -5.14 -10.72
N ALA A 68 -10.16 -5.62 -9.94
CA ALA A 68 -10.38 -5.14 -8.58
C ALA A 68 -9.19 -5.46 -7.65
N VAL A 69 -8.58 -6.64 -7.81
CA VAL A 69 -7.39 -7.06 -7.05
C VAL A 69 -6.19 -6.22 -7.46
N ALA A 70 -6.01 -5.98 -8.75
CA ALA A 70 -4.93 -5.12 -9.25
C ALA A 70 -5.04 -3.68 -8.71
N ARG A 71 -6.24 -3.08 -8.76
CA ARG A 71 -6.49 -1.76 -8.17
C ARG A 71 -6.19 -1.74 -6.67
N ASN A 72 -6.51 -2.81 -5.94
CA ASN A 72 -6.18 -2.93 -4.53
C ASN A 72 -4.65 -3.00 -4.31
N PHE A 73 -3.91 -3.75 -5.13
CA PHE A 73 -2.45 -3.80 -5.02
C PHE A 73 -1.79 -2.45 -5.32
N ARG A 74 -2.24 -1.71 -6.33
CA ARG A 74 -1.72 -0.36 -6.60
C ARG A 74 -2.01 0.61 -5.46
N ARG A 75 -3.22 0.56 -4.90
CA ARG A 75 -3.55 1.33 -3.70
C ARG A 75 -2.68 0.92 -2.51
N ALA A 76 -2.40 -0.36 -2.32
CA ALA A 76 -1.51 -0.83 -1.27
C ALA A 76 -0.04 -0.42 -1.50
N ALA A 77 0.40 -0.28 -2.75
CA ALA A 77 1.75 0.17 -3.09
C ALA A 77 2.03 1.57 -2.57
N GLU A 78 1.08 2.50 -2.71
CA GLU A 78 1.20 3.85 -2.16
C GLU A 78 1.38 3.86 -0.63
N LEU A 79 0.87 2.86 0.08
CA LEU A 79 0.90 2.80 1.55
C LEU A 79 2.23 2.30 2.13
N ILE A 80 3.14 1.76 1.30
CA ILE A 80 4.40 1.15 1.77
C ILE A 80 5.32 2.15 2.48
N ALA A 81 5.33 3.41 2.03
CA ALA A 81 6.17 4.45 2.62
C ALA A 81 5.65 4.96 3.97
N ILE A 82 4.38 4.68 4.29
CA ILE A 82 3.71 5.21 5.46
C ILE A 82 4.06 4.34 6.68
N PRO A 83 4.47 4.92 7.82
CA PRO A 83 4.76 4.16 9.03
C PRO A 83 3.55 3.34 9.53
N ASP A 84 3.80 2.16 10.06
CA ASP A 84 2.76 1.23 10.54
C ASP A 84 1.80 1.86 11.56
N ALA A 85 2.34 2.67 12.48
CA ALA A 85 1.54 3.41 13.46
C ALA A 85 0.56 4.37 12.77
N ARG A 86 1.02 5.08 11.73
CA ARG A 86 0.19 6.01 10.96
C ARG A 86 -0.86 5.29 10.14
N ILE A 87 -0.55 4.11 9.58
CA ILE A 87 -1.55 3.25 8.93
C ILE A 87 -2.66 2.86 9.91
N LEU A 88 -2.33 2.50 11.15
CA LEU A 88 -3.32 2.18 12.17
C LEU A 88 -4.16 3.39 12.59
N GLU A 89 -3.56 4.57 12.67
CA GLU A 89 -4.29 5.83 12.95
C GLU A 89 -5.31 6.14 11.86
N ILE A 90 -4.89 6.09 10.59
CA ILE A 90 -5.77 6.32 9.43
C ILE A 90 -6.90 5.28 9.39
N TYR A 91 -6.57 4.00 9.60
CA TYR A 91 -7.56 2.93 9.70
C TYR A 91 -8.59 3.22 10.81
N ASN A 92 -8.13 3.61 12.00
CA ASN A 92 -9.03 3.94 13.10
C ASN A 92 -9.85 5.19 12.81
N ALA A 93 -9.29 6.20 12.14
CA ALA A 93 -10.01 7.40 11.73
C ALA A 93 -11.15 7.11 10.76
N LEU A 94 -11.01 6.11 9.89
CA LEU A 94 -12.04 5.65 8.96
C LEU A 94 -13.11 4.77 9.64
N ARG A 95 -12.96 4.37 10.90
CA ARG A 95 -14.03 3.60 11.56
C ARG A 95 -15.22 4.51 11.89
N PRO A 96 -16.46 3.97 11.93
CA PRO A 96 -17.65 4.76 12.22
C PRO A 96 -17.52 5.59 13.50
N PHE A 97 -17.94 6.86 13.40
CA PHE A 97 -18.02 7.84 14.49
C PHE A 97 -16.68 8.26 15.10
N ARG A 98 -15.55 8.04 14.40
CA ARG A 98 -14.23 8.40 14.90
C ARG A 98 -13.81 9.81 14.51
N SER A 99 -14.07 10.20 13.27
CA SER A 99 -13.53 11.44 12.70
C SER A 99 -14.61 12.44 12.31
N SER A 100 -14.26 13.72 12.32
CA SER A 100 -15.01 14.78 11.65
C SER A 100 -14.72 14.79 10.15
N PHE A 101 -15.49 15.56 9.37
CA PHE A 101 -15.23 15.74 7.95
C PHE A 101 -13.85 16.38 7.70
N ALA A 102 -13.53 17.44 8.46
CA ALA A 102 -12.27 18.16 8.37
C ALA A 102 -11.06 17.28 8.71
N GLU A 103 -11.19 16.39 9.70
CA GLU A 103 -10.12 15.43 10.05
C GLU A 103 -9.86 14.43 8.90
N LEU A 104 -10.90 13.94 8.24
CA LEU A 104 -10.74 13.05 7.08
C LEU A 104 -10.14 13.78 5.88
N GLN A 105 -10.53 15.04 5.62
CA GLN A 105 -9.91 15.86 4.58
C GLN A 105 -8.43 16.11 4.87
N ALA A 106 -8.07 16.43 6.12
CA ALA A 106 -6.68 16.60 6.51
C ALA A 106 -5.84 15.32 6.33
N ILE A 107 -6.42 14.14 6.63
CA ILE A 107 -5.77 12.85 6.34
C ILE A 107 -5.56 12.65 4.84
N ALA A 108 -6.56 12.99 4.02
CA ALA A 108 -6.43 12.89 2.57
C ALA A 108 -5.33 13.82 2.02
N ASP A 109 -5.24 15.05 2.53
CA ASP A 109 -4.21 16.01 2.13
C ASP A 109 -2.81 15.55 2.56
N GLU A 110 -2.67 14.96 3.75
CA GLU A 110 -1.41 14.33 4.17
C GLU A 110 -1.02 13.18 3.22
N LEU A 111 -1.96 12.28 2.92
CA LEU A 111 -1.73 11.16 1.99
C LEU A 111 -1.26 11.66 0.63
N GLU A 112 -1.89 12.68 0.06
CA GLU A 112 -1.54 13.19 -1.26
C GLU A 112 -0.21 13.96 -1.28
N HIS A 113 -0.02 14.89 -0.35
CA HIS A 113 1.08 15.84 -0.42
C HIS A 113 2.34 15.40 0.34
N THR A 114 2.19 14.60 1.40
CA THR A 114 3.33 14.09 2.18
C THR A 114 3.79 12.73 1.68
N TRP A 115 2.84 11.85 1.35
CA TRP A 115 3.14 10.45 1.01
C TRP A 115 2.97 10.13 -0.47
N HIS A 116 2.50 11.09 -1.29
CA HIS A 116 2.20 10.91 -2.72
C HIS A 116 1.21 9.75 -2.98
N ALA A 117 0.37 9.44 -2.00
CA ALA A 117 -0.63 8.38 -2.04
C ALA A 117 -1.96 8.90 -2.62
N THR A 118 -1.93 9.31 -3.88
CA THR A 118 -3.04 9.97 -4.58
C THR A 118 -4.32 9.14 -4.63
N VAL A 119 -4.22 7.83 -4.86
CA VAL A 119 -5.38 6.92 -4.90
C VAL A 119 -5.98 6.77 -3.51
N ASN A 120 -5.15 6.66 -2.47
CA ASN A 120 -5.64 6.60 -1.09
C ASN A 120 -6.22 7.93 -0.62
N ALA A 121 -5.64 9.07 -1.00
CA ALA A 121 -6.17 10.39 -0.70
C ALA A 121 -7.58 10.56 -1.27
N ALA A 122 -7.76 10.24 -2.57
CA ALA A 122 -9.08 10.26 -3.20
C ALA A 122 -10.08 9.33 -2.50
N PHE A 123 -9.66 8.12 -2.11
CA PHE A 123 -10.49 7.17 -1.36
C PHE A 123 -10.93 7.72 0.01
N VAL A 124 -10.05 8.44 0.72
CA VAL A 124 -10.38 9.07 2.01
C VAL A 124 -11.31 10.26 1.81
N ARG A 125 -11.14 11.08 0.76
CA ARG A 125 -12.08 12.18 0.44
C ARG A 125 -13.48 11.65 0.12
N GLU A 126 -13.57 10.63 -0.73
CA GLU A 126 -14.84 9.95 -1.02
C GLU A 126 -15.49 9.42 0.27
N SER A 127 -14.70 8.85 1.18
CA SER A 127 -15.18 8.37 2.47
C SER A 127 -15.74 9.51 3.32
N ALA A 128 -15.11 10.69 3.33
CA ALA A 128 -15.59 11.86 4.06
C ALA A 128 -16.99 12.30 3.58
N ASP A 129 -17.18 12.39 2.26
CA ASP A 129 -18.46 12.75 1.63
C ASP A 129 -19.55 11.73 1.97
N VAL A 130 -19.24 10.44 1.80
CA VAL A 130 -20.18 9.35 2.13
C VAL A 130 -20.51 9.35 3.63
N TYR A 131 -19.55 9.63 4.51
CA TYR A 131 -19.78 9.60 5.95
C TYR A 131 -20.65 10.76 6.40
N GLN A 132 -20.54 11.92 5.75
CA GLN A 132 -21.43 13.05 5.96
C GLN A 132 -22.86 12.70 5.55
N GLN A 133 -23.05 12.17 4.33
CA GLN A 133 -24.38 11.80 3.82
C GLN A 133 -25.05 10.66 4.61
N ARG A 134 -24.25 9.74 5.16
CA ARG A 134 -24.72 8.52 5.83
C ARG A 134 -24.62 8.58 7.36
N ASN A 135 -24.35 9.77 7.93
CA ASN A 135 -24.23 9.99 9.36
C ASN A 135 -23.23 9.04 10.06
N LYS A 136 -22.03 8.89 9.49
CA LYS A 136 -20.92 8.08 10.05
C LYS A 136 -19.76 8.90 10.59
N LEU A 137 -19.80 10.22 10.48
CA LEU A 137 -18.89 11.12 11.17
C LEU A 137 -19.11 11.07 12.69
N ARG A 138 -18.10 11.50 13.46
CA ARG A 138 -18.20 11.63 14.92
C ARG A 138 -19.37 12.55 15.27
N LYS A 139 -20.23 12.10 16.20
CA LYS A 139 -21.42 12.85 16.63
C LYS A 139 -21.02 14.21 17.22
N GLY A 140 -21.78 15.26 16.90
CA GLY A 140 -21.54 16.61 17.41
C GLY A 140 -20.44 17.38 16.69
N SER A 141 -19.93 16.87 15.56
CA SER A 141 -18.88 17.52 14.76
C SER A 141 -19.43 18.31 13.55
N GLN A 142 -20.68 18.79 13.64
CA GLN A 142 -21.27 19.62 12.58
C GLN A 142 -20.59 20.99 12.52
#